data_AF-A0A7R7EID8-F1
#
_entry.id   AF-A0A7R7EID8-F1
#
_cell.length_a   1.000
_cell.length_b   1.000
_cell.length_c   1.000
_cell.angle_alpha   90.00
_cell.angle_beta   90.00
_cell.angle_gamma   90.00
#
_symmetry.space_group_name_H-M   'P 1'
#
loop_
_entity.id
_entity.type
_entity.pdbx_description
1 polymer ?
#
loop_
_entity_poly.entity_id
_entity_poly.type
_entity_poly.pdbx_seq_one_letter_code
_entity_poly.pdbx_strand_id
1 'polypeptide(L)'
;MKINACRICKKLFNDYNDHEICPVCEKNYAEESKRIKESKLIKKQRLMAILTYNVESDGHGYEEVKEYINTHPTANLIQISKETKVSSSAIVNWVREDRLQFSEDSKEAWLTCECCGNKIPSGRFCIRCRNI
;
A
#
# COMPACT_ATOMS: atom_id res chain seq x y z
N MET A 1 18.26 37.90 -42.14
CA MET A 1 16.88 38.07 -41.67
C MET A 1 15.96 37.34 -42.64
N LYS A 2 15.41 36.20 -42.22
CA LYS A 2 14.51 35.38 -43.05
C LYS A 2 13.12 35.42 -42.41
N ILE A 3 12.07 35.52 -43.22
CA ILE A 3 10.70 35.34 -42.71
C ILE A 3 10.37 33.86 -42.81
N ASN A 4 9.98 33.25 -41.68
CA ASN A 4 9.61 31.85 -41.61
C ASN A 4 8.18 31.70 -41.06
N ALA A 5 7.53 30.57 -41.31
CA ALA A 5 6.21 30.24 -40.77
C ALA A 5 6.35 29.26 -39.61
N CYS A 6 5.83 29.62 -38.43
CA CYS A 6 5.93 28.78 -37.24
C CYS A 6 5.22 27.42 -37.45
N ARG A 7 5.89 26.30 -37.20
CA ARG A 7 5.28 24.96 -37.39
C ARG A 7 4.08 24.69 -36.49
N ILE A 8 3.94 25.38 -35.35
CA ILE A 8 2.85 25.22 -34.38
C ILE A 8 1.66 26.11 -34.71
N CYS A 9 1.83 27.44 -34.73
CA CYS A 9 0.70 28.38 -34.91
C CYS A 9 0.54 28.90 -36.34
N LYS A 10 1.43 28.51 -37.26
CA LYS A 10 1.46 28.91 -38.68
C LYS A 10 1.63 30.40 -38.96
N LYS A 11 1.78 31.25 -37.93
CA LYS A 11 2.06 32.67 -38.09
C LYS A 11 3.47 32.89 -38.65
N LEU A 12 3.59 33.89 -39.52
CA LEU A 12 4.87 34.38 -40.00
C LEU A 12 5.62 35.07 -38.86
N PHE A 13 6.92 34.85 -38.77
CA PHE A 13 7.80 35.49 -37.81
C PHE A 13 9.17 35.74 -38.44
N ASN A 14 9.89 36.67 -37.85
CA ASN A 14 11.22 37.01 -38.31
C ASN A 14 12.26 36.17 -37.60
N ASP A 15 13.10 35.50 -38.37
CA ASP A 15 14.06 34.55 -37.85
C ASP A 15 15.51 34.94 -38.15
N TYR A 16 16.33 34.71 -37.12
CA TYR A 16 17.73 35.06 -37.06
C TYR A 16 18.64 33.86 -36.77
N ASN A 17 18.08 32.73 -36.28
CA ASN A 17 18.86 31.55 -35.85
C ASN A 17 18.28 30.23 -36.40
N ASP A 18 17.66 30.26 -37.58
CA ASP A 18 17.05 29.10 -38.25
C ASP A 18 16.04 28.33 -37.35
N HIS A 19 15.24 29.04 -36.56
CA HIS A 19 14.20 28.45 -35.72
C HIS A 19 13.00 27.96 -36.56
N GLU A 20 12.43 26.82 -36.18
CA GLU A 20 11.22 26.25 -36.81
C GLU A 20 9.91 26.71 -36.14
N ILE A 21 10.01 27.30 -34.95
CA ILE A 21 8.88 27.78 -34.13
C ILE A 21 9.10 29.24 -33.76
N CYS A 22 8.01 30.01 -33.67
CA CYS A 22 8.12 31.40 -33.23
C CYS A 22 8.40 31.48 -31.71
N PRO A 23 9.02 32.57 -31.24
CA PRO A 23 9.40 32.75 -29.83
C PRO A 23 8.23 32.61 -28.85
N VAL A 24 7.03 33.01 -29.28
CA VAL A 24 5.80 32.90 -28.47
C VAL A 24 5.41 31.43 -28.29
N CYS A 25 5.40 30.64 -29.36
CA CYS A 25 5.06 29.23 -29.28
C CYS A 25 6.11 28.43 -28.51
N GLU A 26 7.39 28.78 -28.64
CA GLU A 26 8.47 28.18 -27.87
C GLU A 26 8.30 28.43 -26.36
N LYS A 27 8.04 29.70 -25.98
CA LYS A 27 7.77 30.05 -24.59
C LYS A 27 6.54 29.34 -24.03
N ASN A 28 5.44 29.33 -24.78
CA ASN A 28 4.20 28.67 -24.37
C ASN A 28 4.42 27.16 -24.18
N TYR A 29 5.16 26.51 -25.07
CA TYR A 29 5.49 25.08 -24.95
C TYR A 29 6.34 24.79 -23.70
N ALA A 30 7.32 25.65 -23.42
CA ALA A 30 8.14 25.55 -22.22
C ALA A 30 7.32 25.76 -20.93
N GLU A 31 6.39 26.73 -20.93
CA GLU A 31 5.49 27.00 -19.80
C GLU A 31 4.50 25.84 -19.56
N GLU A 32 3.87 25.33 -20.62
CA GLU A 32 2.95 24.20 -20.53
C GLU A 32 3.66 22.94 -20.02
N SER A 33 4.87 22.69 -20.50
CA SER A 33 5.71 21.59 -20.03
C SER A 33 6.02 21.67 -18.53
N LYS A 34 6.19 22.88 -17.97
CA LYS A 34 6.39 23.10 -16.53
C LYS A 34 5.13 22.80 -15.73
N ARG A 35 3.96 23.31 -16.18
CA ARG A 35 2.65 23.05 -15.54
C ARG A 35 2.30 21.56 -15.51
N ILE A 36 2.58 20.84 -16.59
CA ILE A 36 2.38 19.38 -16.65
C ILE A 36 3.28 18.66 -15.63
N LYS A 37 4.54 19.09 -15.46
CA LYS A 37 5.45 18.50 -14.46
C LYS A 37 4.98 18.77 -13.03
N GLU A 38 4.55 19.99 -12.73
CA GLU A 38 4.01 20.38 -11.41
C GLU A 38 2.73 19.61 -11.07
N SER A 39 1.77 19.52 -12.02
CA SER A 39 0.54 18.76 -11.81
C SER A 39 0.78 17.25 -11.64
N LYS A 40 1.74 16.68 -12.38
CA LYS A 40 2.18 15.28 -12.19
C LYS A 40 2.84 15.08 -10.83
N LEU A 41 3.65 16.04 -10.36
CA LEU A 41 4.28 15.99 -9.04
C LEU A 41 3.21 16.02 -7.92
N ILE A 42 2.20 16.89 -8.04
CA ILE A 42 1.08 16.96 -7.08
C ILE A 42 0.28 15.65 -7.08
N LYS A 43 -0.02 15.08 -8.25
CA LYS A 43 -0.69 13.77 -8.34
C LYS A 43 0.17 12.65 -7.74
N LYS A 44 1.48 12.67 -7.98
CA LYS A 44 2.43 11.72 -7.37
C LYS A 44 2.49 11.89 -5.86
N GLN A 45 2.50 13.12 -5.33
CA GLN A 45 2.48 13.39 -3.89
C GLN A 45 1.17 12.91 -3.25
N ARG A 46 0.02 13.19 -3.87
CA ARG A 46 -1.29 12.68 -3.41
C ARG A 46 -1.35 11.15 -3.45
N LEU A 47 -0.90 10.54 -4.53
CA LEU A 47 -0.83 9.08 -4.66
C LEU A 47 0.13 8.49 -3.63
N MET A 48 1.30 9.10 -3.40
CA MET A 48 2.25 8.67 -2.37
C MET A 48 1.65 8.76 -0.98
N ALA A 49 0.93 9.83 -0.64
CA ALA A 49 0.24 9.95 0.64
C ALA A 49 -0.83 8.85 0.85
N ILE A 50 -1.54 8.47 -0.22
CA ILE A 50 -2.50 7.35 -0.20
C ILE A 50 -1.77 6.01 -0.07
N LEU A 51 -0.66 5.82 -0.79
CA LEU A 51 0.13 4.59 -0.72
C LEU A 51 0.82 4.44 0.63
N THR A 52 1.36 5.50 1.22
CA THR A 52 1.98 5.46 2.57
C THR A 52 0.97 5.09 3.64
N TYR A 53 -0.28 5.58 3.55
CA TYR A 53 -1.36 5.17 4.46
C TYR A 53 -1.66 3.65 4.38
N ASN A 54 -1.51 3.05 3.19
CA ASN A 54 -1.73 1.62 2.99
C ASN A 54 -0.49 0.75 3.28
N VAL A 55 0.70 1.34 3.44
CA VAL A 55 1.97 0.63 3.65
C VAL A 55 2.30 0.45 5.15
N GLU A 56 1.59 1.12 6.05
CA GLU A 56 1.74 0.94 7.51
C GLU A 56 0.91 -0.24 8.07
N SER A 57 0.10 -0.92 7.26
CA SER A 57 -0.87 -1.94 7.70
C SER A 57 -0.28 -3.30 8.09
N ASP A 58 0.88 -3.68 7.53
CA ASP A 58 1.28 -5.10 7.58
C ASP A 58 2.50 -5.38 8.48
N GLY A 59 3.10 -4.33 9.07
CA GLY A 59 4.34 -4.42 9.85
C GLY A 59 4.34 -3.78 11.24
N HIS A 60 3.33 -2.98 11.60
CA HIS A 60 3.24 -2.34 12.92
C HIS A 60 2.32 -3.16 13.84
N GLY A 61 2.87 -3.70 14.92
CA GLY A 61 2.12 -4.43 15.95
C GLY A 61 2.22 -5.96 15.94
N TYR A 62 2.91 -6.56 14.97
CA TYR A 62 3.15 -8.01 14.98
C TYR A 62 3.92 -8.46 16.22
N GLU A 63 5.05 -7.79 16.54
CA GLU A 63 5.87 -8.18 17.68
C GLU A 63 5.16 -7.93 19.02
N GLU A 64 4.37 -6.85 19.10
CA GLU A 64 3.53 -6.54 20.26
C GLU A 64 2.46 -7.61 20.49
N VAL A 65 1.78 -8.06 19.42
CA VAL A 65 0.82 -9.16 19.50
C VAL A 65 1.50 -10.46 19.91
N LYS A 66 2.66 -10.76 19.35
CA LYS A 66 3.43 -11.97 19.67
C LYS A 66 3.86 -11.97 21.13
N GLU A 67 4.39 -10.87 21.64
CA GLU A 67 4.76 -10.71 23.05
C GLU A 67 3.54 -10.81 23.96
N TYR A 68 2.41 -10.20 23.57
CA TYR A 68 1.18 -10.27 24.34
C TYR A 68 0.63 -11.70 24.44
N ILE A 69 0.59 -12.46 23.34
CA ILE A 69 0.16 -13.88 23.34
C ILE A 69 1.07 -14.72 24.25
N ASN A 70 2.38 -14.48 24.23
CA ASN A 70 3.34 -15.21 25.06
C ASN A 70 3.21 -14.87 26.56
N THR A 71 2.93 -13.62 26.89
CA THR A 71 2.80 -13.15 28.29
C THR A 71 1.41 -13.41 28.87
N HIS A 72 0.38 -13.51 28.02
CA HIS A 72 -1.01 -13.73 28.41
C HIS A 72 -1.59 -14.96 27.68
N PRO A 73 -1.19 -16.19 28.07
CA PRO A 73 -1.53 -17.42 27.36
C PRO A 73 -3.01 -17.80 27.40
N THR A 74 -3.85 -17.09 28.16
CA THR A 74 -5.32 -17.26 28.22
C THR A 74 -6.08 -16.13 27.54
N ALA A 75 -5.39 -15.16 26.90
CA ALA A 75 -6.03 -14.00 26.29
C ALA A 75 -6.85 -14.38 25.05
N ASN A 76 -8.05 -13.83 24.94
CA ASN A 76 -8.87 -14.01 23.75
C ASN A 76 -8.53 -13.00 22.64
N LEU A 77 -8.95 -13.29 21.42
CA LEU A 77 -8.67 -12.46 20.24
C LEU A 77 -9.12 -11.00 20.41
N ILE A 78 -10.26 -10.76 21.06
CA ILE A 78 -10.82 -9.42 21.29
C ILE A 78 -9.93 -8.62 22.24
N GLN A 79 -9.43 -9.25 23.30
CA GLN A 79 -8.55 -8.65 24.28
C GLN A 79 -7.20 -8.29 23.65
N ILE A 80 -6.60 -9.22 22.91
CA ILE A 80 -5.34 -8.99 22.18
C ILE A 80 -5.51 -7.81 21.22
N SER A 81 -6.60 -7.79 20.44
CA SER A 81 -6.90 -6.72 19.49
C SER A 81 -7.08 -5.35 20.17
N LYS A 82 -7.72 -5.31 21.34
CA LYS A 82 -7.90 -4.07 22.11
C LYS A 82 -6.58 -3.54 22.67
N GLU A 83 -5.76 -4.40 23.27
CA GLU A 83 -4.53 -3.99 23.94
C GLU A 83 -3.45 -3.55 22.94
N THR A 84 -3.26 -4.36 21.90
CA THR A 84 -2.22 -4.13 20.88
C THR A 84 -2.66 -3.10 19.83
N LYS A 85 -3.94 -2.71 19.83
CA LYS A 85 -4.57 -1.84 18.83
C LYS A 85 -4.45 -2.38 17.39
N VAL A 86 -4.15 -3.66 17.23
CA VAL A 86 -4.13 -4.36 15.96
C VAL A 86 -5.53 -4.89 15.65
N SER A 87 -5.96 -4.80 14.39
CA SER A 87 -7.24 -5.35 13.97
C SER A 87 -7.31 -6.87 14.18
N SER A 88 -8.45 -7.37 14.65
CA SER A 88 -8.63 -8.82 14.84
C SER A 88 -8.44 -9.61 13.55
N SER A 89 -8.78 -9.03 12.39
CA SER A 89 -8.54 -9.62 11.08
C SER A 89 -7.05 -9.82 10.76
N ALA A 90 -6.20 -8.86 11.11
CA ALA A 90 -4.76 -8.99 10.89
C ALA A 90 -4.17 -10.11 11.77
N ILE A 91 -4.55 -10.16 13.05
CA ILE A 91 -4.14 -11.22 13.97
C ILE A 91 -4.56 -12.60 13.46
N VAL A 92 -5.83 -12.74 13.05
CA VAL A 92 -6.35 -13.99 12.48
C VAL A 92 -5.59 -14.39 11.21
N ASN A 93 -5.26 -13.44 10.34
CA ASN A 93 -4.48 -13.72 9.14
C ASN A 93 -3.07 -14.22 9.48
N TRP A 94 -2.38 -13.62 10.45
CA TRP A 94 -1.06 -14.10 10.90
C TRP A 94 -1.13 -15.50 11.51
N VAL A 95 -2.18 -15.81 12.27
CA VAL A 95 -2.40 -17.15 12.80
C VAL A 95 -2.69 -18.14 11.66
N ARG A 96 -3.48 -17.76 10.66
CA ARG A 96 -3.75 -18.58 9.46
C ARG A 96 -2.51 -18.80 8.59
N GLU A 97 -1.60 -17.85 8.55
CA GLU A 97 -0.31 -17.91 7.86
C GLU A 97 0.75 -18.72 8.62
N ASP A 98 0.38 -19.35 9.74
CA ASP A 98 1.31 -20.08 10.63
C ASP A 98 2.47 -19.18 11.15
N ARG A 99 2.27 -17.85 11.18
CA ARG A 99 3.24 -16.89 11.74
C ARG A 99 3.06 -16.74 13.26
N LEU A 100 1.82 -16.84 13.74
CA LEU A 100 1.46 -16.83 15.16
C LEU A 100 0.73 -18.12 15.55
N GLN A 101 0.86 -18.50 16.82
CA GLN A 101 0.17 -19.64 17.41
C GLN A 101 -0.36 -19.27 18.79
N PHE A 102 -1.61 -19.64 19.07
CA PHE A 102 -2.17 -19.52 20.41
C PHE A 102 -1.70 -20.66 21.32
N SER A 103 -1.54 -20.37 22.61
CA SER A 103 -1.26 -21.39 23.63
C SER A 103 -2.39 -22.43 23.70
N GLU A 104 -2.07 -23.62 24.22
CA GLU A 104 -3.05 -24.65 24.54
C GLU A 104 -4.04 -24.24 25.63
N ASP A 105 -3.66 -23.27 26.46
CA ASP A 105 -4.52 -22.72 27.51
C ASP A 105 -5.58 -21.74 26.95
N SER A 106 -5.40 -21.25 25.71
CA SER A 106 -6.29 -20.32 25.01
C SER A 106 -7.24 -21.00 24.02
N LYS A 107 -7.87 -22.12 24.41
CA LYS A 107 -8.76 -22.89 23.51
C LYS A 107 -9.92 -22.07 22.95
N GLU A 108 -10.36 -21.05 23.67
CA GLU A 108 -11.42 -20.13 23.23
C GLU A 108 -10.96 -19.22 22.07
N ALA A 109 -9.66 -18.87 22.02
CA ALA A 109 -9.08 -18.05 20.96
C ALA A 109 -8.73 -18.85 19.69
N TRP A 110 -8.74 -20.18 19.77
CA TRP A 110 -8.40 -21.06 18.64
C TRP A 110 -9.31 -20.82 17.44
N LEU A 111 -8.69 -20.81 16.26
CA LEU A 111 -9.39 -20.71 14.98
C LEU A 111 -10.05 -22.03 14.62
N THR A 112 -10.88 -22.02 13.59
CA THR A 112 -11.53 -23.21 13.04
C THR A 112 -10.87 -23.61 11.73
N CYS A 113 -10.57 -24.90 11.57
CA CYS A 113 -10.11 -25.49 10.32
C CYS A 113 -11.13 -25.21 9.20
N GLU A 114 -10.66 -24.68 8.08
CA GLU A 114 -11.52 -24.30 6.95
C GLU A 114 -12.09 -25.52 6.20
N CYS A 115 -11.50 -26.70 6.39
CA CYS A 115 -11.97 -27.95 5.78
C CYS A 115 -12.99 -28.69 6.64
N CYS A 116 -12.74 -28.86 7.94
CA CYS A 116 -13.56 -29.72 8.80
C CYS A 116 -14.14 -29.05 10.05
N GLY A 117 -13.86 -27.76 10.28
CA GLY A 117 -14.38 -26.99 11.41
C GLY A 117 -13.70 -27.24 12.76
N ASN A 118 -12.78 -28.23 12.87
CA ASN A 118 -12.05 -28.49 14.12
C ASN A 118 -11.26 -27.27 14.60
N LYS A 119 -11.20 -27.07 15.91
CA LYS A 119 -10.41 -26.01 16.51
C LYS A 119 -8.91 -26.25 16.30
N ILE A 120 -8.18 -25.21 15.94
CA ILE A 120 -6.74 -25.23 15.66
C ILE A 120 -6.02 -24.04 16.32
N PRO A 121 -4.84 -24.25 16.92
CA PRO A 121 -4.07 -23.17 17.54
C PRO A 121 -3.37 -22.27 16.51
N SER A 122 -3.08 -22.78 15.31
CA SER A 122 -2.55 -22.04 14.17
C SER A 122 -2.90 -22.70 12.83
N GLY A 123 -2.67 -21.96 11.74
CA GLY A 123 -2.81 -22.40 10.36
C GLY A 123 -4.23 -22.29 9.81
N ARG A 124 -4.39 -22.68 8.54
CA ARG A 124 -5.71 -22.77 7.87
C ARG A 124 -6.39 -24.12 8.06
N PHE A 125 -5.59 -25.17 8.20
CA PHE A 125 -6.03 -26.56 8.26
C PHE A 125 -5.45 -27.27 9.47
N CYS A 126 -6.28 -28.10 10.11
CA CYS A 126 -5.82 -29.01 11.14
C CYS A 126 -4.86 -30.04 10.57
N ILE A 127 -4.06 -30.68 11.43
CA ILE A 127 -3.04 -31.64 11.00
C ILE A 127 -3.61 -32.78 10.15
N ARG A 128 -4.84 -33.22 10.46
CA ARG A 128 -5.55 -34.24 9.67
C ARG A 128 -5.83 -33.75 8.26
N CYS A 129 -6.38 -32.55 8.11
CA CYS A 129 -6.76 -31.98 6.81
C CYS A 129 -5.56 -31.50 5.98
N ARG A 130 -4.42 -31.21 6.62
CA ARG A 130 -3.18 -30.83 5.93
C ARG A 130 -2.52 -32.01 5.20
N ASN A 131 -2.86 -33.25 5.59
CA ASN A 131 -2.30 -34.49 5.08
C ASN A 131 -3.29 -35.29 4.20
N ILE A 132 -4.36 -34.65 3.71
CA ILE A 132 -5.31 -35.21 2.74
C ILE A 132 -4.86 -34.81 1.34
#